data_AF-A0A314ZZ51-F1
#
_entry.id   AF-A0A314ZZ51-F1
#
_cell.length_a   1.000
_cell.length_b   1.000
_cell.length_c   1.000
_cell.angle_alpha   90.00
_cell.angle_beta   90.00
_cell.angle_gamma   90.00
#
_symmetry.space_group_name_H-M   'P 1'
#
loop_
_entity.id
_entity.type
_entity.pdbx_description
1 polymer ?
#
loop_
_entity_poly.entity_id
_entity_poly.type
_entity_poly.pdbx_seq_one_letter_code
_entity_poly.pdbx_strand_id
1 'polypeptide(L)'
;MFPLGVTAAAIRGENELWLAMVLRNKILIDLKPPELAAVCASLVSEGIKVRPWKNNSYIYEPSSTVVDVVNFLDEQRSSFLQLQEKHGVNKPCYLDTQFSGMVEAWVSGLTWREIMMDCAMDEGDLARLLRRTIDLLVQIPKLPDIDPLLQSNAKMASNIMDRPPISELGG
;
A
#
# COMPACT_ATOMS: atom_id res chain seq x y z
N MET A 1 28.77 2.98 -0.34
CA MET A 1 27.56 2.48 -1.05
C MET A 1 26.41 3.38 -0.64
N PHE A 2 25.57 3.86 -1.56
CA PHE A 2 24.42 4.72 -1.22
C PHE A 2 23.23 3.83 -0.85
N PRO A 3 22.85 3.70 0.44
CA PRO A 3 21.88 2.71 0.90
C PRO A 3 20.55 2.78 0.13
N LEU A 4 20.03 3.99 -0.06
CA LEU A 4 18.78 4.23 -0.80
C LEU A 4 18.82 3.70 -2.23
N GLY A 5 19.93 3.89 -2.94
CA GLY A 5 20.10 3.40 -4.31
C GLY A 5 20.12 1.87 -4.40
N VAL A 6 20.66 1.19 -3.38
CA VAL A 6 20.65 -0.28 -3.33
C VAL A 6 19.24 -0.80 -3.11
N THR A 7 18.49 -0.20 -2.19
CA THR A 7 17.07 -0.56 -1.96
C THR A 7 16.23 -0.29 -3.21
N ALA A 8 16.40 0.88 -3.84
CA ALA A 8 15.69 1.25 -5.06
C ALA A 8 15.98 0.29 -6.22
N ALA A 9 17.21 -0.19 -6.37
CA ALA A 9 17.56 -1.18 -7.38
C ALA A 9 16.95 -2.59 -7.14
N ALA A 10 16.53 -2.88 -5.91
CA ALA A 10 16.02 -4.19 -5.51
C ALA A 10 14.47 -4.28 -5.50
N ILE A 11 13.77 -3.14 -5.49
CA ILE A 11 12.30 -3.08 -5.51
C ILE A 11 11.77 -2.89 -6.94
N ARG A 12 10.61 -3.48 -7.23
CA ARG A 12 9.86 -3.30 -8.47
C ARG A 12 8.57 -2.54 -8.18
N GLY A 13 8.28 -1.54 -9.01
CA GLY A 13 7.05 -0.77 -8.99
C GLY A 13 7.15 0.44 -9.92
N GLU A 14 6.09 1.24 -9.99
CA GLU A 14 6.03 2.40 -10.91
C GLU A 14 7.13 3.42 -10.67
N ASN A 15 7.45 3.70 -9.40
CA ASN A 15 8.51 4.61 -9.00
C ASN A 15 9.34 4.00 -7.86
N GLU A 16 10.40 3.30 -8.24
CA GLU A 16 11.25 2.51 -7.36
C GLU A 16 11.98 3.38 -6.33
N LEU A 17 12.35 4.61 -6.72
CA LEU A 17 12.97 5.57 -5.81
C LEU A 17 11.99 6.06 -4.75
N TRP A 18 10.76 6.42 -5.15
CA TRP A 18 9.70 6.80 -4.21
C TRP A 18 9.40 5.66 -3.22
N LEU A 19 9.21 4.44 -3.72
CA LEU A 19 8.94 3.28 -2.87
C LEU A 19 10.10 3.00 -1.91
N ALA A 20 11.35 3.09 -2.38
CA ALA A 20 12.52 2.90 -1.52
C ALA A 20 12.64 4.00 -0.45
N MET A 21 12.28 5.26 -0.75
CA MET A 21 12.25 6.33 0.24
C MET A 21 11.19 6.06 1.33
N VAL A 22 9.99 5.65 0.93
CA VAL A 22 8.90 5.35 1.86
C VAL A 22 9.25 4.16 2.74
N LEU A 23 9.67 3.03 2.15
CA LEU A 23 9.92 1.78 2.88
C LEU A 23 11.11 1.87 3.84
N ARG A 24 12.03 2.82 3.62
CA ARG A 24 13.15 3.09 4.54
C ARG A 24 12.79 4.10 5.63
N ASN A 25 11.60 4.66 5.61
CA ASN A 25 11.16 5.63 6.60
C ASN A 25 10.83 4.93 7.91
N LYS A 26 11.41 5.43 9.01
CA LYS A 26 11.21 4.85 10.36
C LYS A 26 9.77 4.95 10.85
N ILE A 27 8.97 5.85 10.27
CA ILE A 27 7.53 5.98 10.56
C ILE A 27 6.77 4.65 10.39
N LEU A 28 7.27 3.73 9.55
CA LEU A 28 6.63 2.44 9.28
C LEU A 28 6.96 1.35 10.30
N ILE A 29 7.98 1.53 11.15
CA ILE A 29 8.50 0.48 12.04
C ILE A 29 7.46 0.08 13.10
N ASP A 30 6.73 1.07 13.63
CA ASP A 30 5.78 0.87 14.72
C ASP A 30 4.38 0.46 14.23
N LEU A 31 4.18 0.33 12.92
CA LEU A 31 2.90 -0.05 12.34
C LEU A 31 2.62 -1.53 12.56
N LYS A 32 1.39 -1.83 13.00
CA LYS A 32 0.88 -3.21 13.04
C LYS A 32 0.71 -3.74 11.61
N PRO A 33 0.67 -5.07 11.41
CA PRO A 33 0.47 -5.65 10.07
C PRO A 33 -0.72 -5.08 9.27
N PRO A 34 -1.92 -4.86 9.86
CA PRO A 34 -3.03 -4.22 9.13
C PRO A 34 -2.74 -2.79 8.70
N GLU A 35 -2.15 -1.99 9.59
CA GLU A 35 -1.82 -0.59 9.33
C GLU A 35 -0.72 -0.47 8.26
N LEU A 36 0.30 -1.34 8.32
CA LEU A 36 1.36 -1.41 7.31
C LEU A 36 0.80 -1.79 5.93
N ALA A 37 -0.10 -2.77 5.87
CA ALA A 37 -0.76 -3.16 4.62
C ALA A 37 -1.59 -2.01 4.04
N ALA A 38 -2.31 -1.29 4.90
CA ALA A 38 -3.10 -0.12 4.52
C ALA A 38 -2.22 1.00 3.92
N VAL A 39 -1.09 1.33 4.57
CA VAL A 39 -0.13 2.29 4.03
C VAL A 39 0.46 1.80 2.70
N CYS A 40 0.79 0.50 2.57
CA CYS A 40 1.27 -0.07 1.31
C CYS A 40 0.23 0.03 0.19
N ALA A 41 -1.06 -0.16 0.50
CA ALA A 41 -2.16 -0.04 -0.45
C ALA A 41 -2.25 1.36 -1.06
N SER A 42 -2.00 2.39 -0.25
CA SER A 42 -1.97 3.78 -0.72
C SER A 42 -0.90 4.05 -1.78
N LEU A 43 0.19 3.26 -1.80
CA LEU A 43 1.30 3.38 -2.75
C LEU A 43 1.05 2.65 -4.08
N VAL A 44 0.03 1.77 -4.14
CA VAL A 44 -0.24 0.89 -5.28
C VAL A 44 -1.69 0.99 -5.79
N SER A 45 -2.34 2.10 -5.48
CA SER A 45 -3.74 2.40 -5.80
C SER A 45 -3.98 2.94 -7.21
N GLU A 46 -2.93 3.02 -8.05
CA GLU A 46 -3.06 3.51 -9.41
C GLU A 46 -4.17 2.79 -10.19
N GLY A 47 -5.06 3.55 -10.80
CA GLY A 47 -6.12 3.03 -11.66
C GLY A 47 -7.24 2.30 -10.91
N ILE A 48 -7.19 2.23 -9.58
CA ILE A 48 -8.32 1.79 -8.75
C ILE A 48 -9.40 2.86 -8.78
N LYS A 49 -10.65 2.44 -8.87
CA LYS A 49 -11.79 3.35 -9.07
C LYS A 49 -12.93 3.02 -8.12
N VAL A 50 -13.41 4.05 -7.45
CA VAL A 50 -14.68 4.02 -6.73
C VAL A 50 -15.81 4.33 -7.71
N ARG A 51 -16.89 3.56 -7.65
CA ARG A 51 -18.13 3.70 -8.40
C ARG A 51 -19.32 3.70 -7.45
N PRO A 52 -19.61 4.83 -6.77
CA PRO A 52 -20.77 4.91 -5.89
C PRO A 52 -22.06 4.78 -6.70
N TRP A 53 -23.00 3.96 -6.23
CA TRP A 53 -24.35 3.84 -6.80
C TRP A 53 -25.41 3.91 -5.70
N LYS A 54 -26.69 4.07 -6.06
CA LYS A 54 -27.83 4.37 -5.16
C LYS A 54 -27.83 3.64 -3.81
N ASN A 55 -27.37 2.40 -3.75
CA ASN A 55 -27.30 1.59 -2.53
C ASN A 55 -25.86 1.12 -2.16
N ASN A 56 -24.85 1.46 -2.96
CA ASN A 56 -23.46 1.03 -2.81
C ASN A 56 -22.56 2.26 -2.74
N SER A 57 -22.39 2.83 -1.55
CA SER A 57 -21.62 4.06 -1.35
C SER A 57 -20.59 3.93 -0.23
N TYR A 58 -20.44 2.75 0.37
CA TYR A 58 -19.57 2.59 1.52
C TYR A 58 -18.13 2.27 1.11
N ILE A 59 -17.19 2.91 1.79
CA ILE A 59 -15.76 2.59 1.77
C ILE A 59 -15.32 2.53 3.23
N TYR A 60 -14.53 1.51 3.56
CA TYR A 60 -13.96 1.42 4.90
C TYR A 60 -12.93 2.52 5.08
N GLU A 61 -13.09 3.30 6.14
CA GLU A 61 -12.15 4.34 6.53
C GLU A 61 -10.93 3.72 7.23
N PRO A 62 -9.71 4.20 6.94
CA PRO A 62 -8.52 3.75 7.64
C PRO A 62 -8.47 4.25 9.08
N SER A 63 -7.68 3.60 9.91
CA SER A 63 -7.39 4.09 11.26
C SER A 63 -6.66 5.44 11.24
N SER A 64 -6.78 6.20 12.33
CA SER A 64 -6.08 7.50 12.46
C SER A 64 -4.57 7.36 12.31
N THR A 65 -3.99 6.26 12.80
CA THR A 65 -2.57 5.95 12.64
C THR A 65 -2.18 5.87 11.16
N VAL A 66 -2.97 5.19 10.33
CA VAL A 66 -2.72 5.11 8.88
C VAL A 66 -2.86 6.47 8.22
N VAL A 67 -3.88 7.25 8.57
CA VAL A 67 -4.09 8.61 8.05
C VAL A 67 -2.90 9.51 8.38
N ASP A 68 -2.43 9.50 9.63
CA ASP A 68 -1.32 10.32 10.10
C ASP A 68 -0.02 9.97 9.36
N VAL A 69 0.24 8.67 9.15
CA VAL A 69 1.41 8.22 8.39
C VAL A 69 1.33 8.63 6.93
N VAL A 70 0.18 8.46 6.27
CA VAL A 70 0.03 8.84 4.86
C VAL A 70 0.17 10.35 4.68
N ASN A 71 -0.40 11.17 5.58
CA ASN A 71 -0.24 12.62 5.55
C ASN A 71 1.24 13.03 5.70
N PHE A 72 1.96 12.41 6.63
CA PHE A 72 3.40 12.63 6.78
C PHE A 72 4.19 12.24 5.53
N LEU A 73 3.85 11.12 4.88
CA LEU A 73 4.47 10.72 3.61
C LEU A 73 4.12 11.69 2.48
N ASP A 74 2.94 12.31 2.48
CA ASP A 74 2.52 13.26 1.44
C ASP A 74 3.34 14.55 1.43
N GLU A 75 3.79 15.01 2.60
CA GLU A 75 4.74 16.13 2.71
C GLU A 75 6.08 15.78 2.05
N GLN A 76 6.56 14.54 2.24
CA GLN A 76 7.78 14.04 1.61
C GLN A 76 7.59 13.87 0.10
N ARG A 77 6.42 13.36 -0.31
CA ARG A 77 6.04 13.19 -1.71
C ARG A 77 6.07 14.52 -2.45
N SER A 78 5.50 15.56 -1.86
CA SER A 78 5.44 16.90 -2.44
C SER A 78 6.85 17.45 -2.72
N SER A 79 7.76 17.31 -1.75
CA SER A 79 9.16 17.72 -1.91
C SER A 79 9.89 16.90 -2.98
N PHE A 80 9.62 15.60 -3.05
CA PHE A 80 10.21 14.71 -4.03
C PHE A 80 9.72 15.00 -5.47
N LEU A 81 8.43 15.27 -5.65
CA LEU A 81 7.86 15.65 -6.95
C LEU A 81 8.47 16.95 -7.47
N GLN A 82 8.65 17.96 -6.63
CA GLN A 82 9.34 19.22 -7.00
C GLN A 82 10.79 18.97 -7.45
N LEU A 83 11.48 18.03 -6.78
CA LEU A 83 12.83 17.64 -7.18
C LEU A 83 12.84 16.93 -8.54
N GLN A 84 11.91 16.01 -8.78
CA GLN A 84 11.77 15.35 -10.08
C GLN A 84 11.53 16.37 -11.19
N GLU A 85 10.60 17.32 -10.98
CA GLU A 85 10.28 18.37 -11.94
C GLU A 85 11.50 19.23 -12.28
N LYS A 86 12.25 19.68 -11.26
CA LYS A 86 13.49 20.45 -11.42
C LYS A 86 14.53 19.73 -12.29
N HIS A 87 14.54 18.40 -12.26
CA HIS A 87 15.46 17.57 -13.04
C HIS A 87 14.83 16.99 -14.33
N GLY A 88 13.63 17.43 -14.71
CA GLY A 88 12.95 16.98 -15.93
C GLY A 88 12.47 15.53 -15.88
N VAL A 89 12.30 14.96 -14.69
CA VAL A 89 11.80 13.60 -14.47
C VAL A 89 10.29 13.66 -14.28
N ASN A 90 9.55 12.88 -15.08
CA ASN A 90 8.09 12.79 -14.99
C ASN A 90 7.66 11.35 -14.67
N LYS A 91 7.96 10.88 -13.45
CA LYS A 91 7.49 9.59 -12.94
C LYS A 91 6.43 9.82 -11.85
N PRO A 92 5.29 9.11 -11.86
CA PRO A 92 4.25 9.30 -10.86
C PRO A 92 4.74 8.89 -9.46
N CYS A 93 4.18 9.51 -8.42
CA CYS A 93 4.39 9.10 -7.03
C CYS A 93 3.01 8.84 -6.42
N TYR A 94 2.54 7.59 -6.53
CA TYR A 94 1.22 7.23 -5.99
C TYR A 94 1.25 7.26 -4.46
N LEU A 95 0.22 7.89 -3.91
CA LEU A 95 -0.08 7.97 -2.48
C LEU A 95 -1.55 8.41 -2.37
N ASP A 96 -2.45 7.48 -2.09
CA ASP A 96 -3.88 7.75 -1.96
C ASP A 96 -4.50 6.99 -0.78
N THR A 97 -4.87 7.74 0.26
CA THR A 97 -5.43 7.20 1.50
C THR A 97 -6.81 6.57 1.31
N GLN A 98 -7.57 6.93 0.26
CA GLN A 98 -8.96 6.52 0.03
C GLN A 98 -9.15 4.99 0.09
N PHE A 99 -8.15 4.23 -0.31
CA PHE A 99 -8.24 2.77 -0.41
C PHE A 99 -7.62 2.02 0.78
N SER A 100 -7.02 2.75 1.72
CA SER A 100 -6.23 2.17 2.81
C SER A 100 -7.12 1.39 3.78
N GLY A 101 -8.29 1.94 4.14
CA GLY A 101 -9.19 1.29 5.10
C GLY A 101 -9.81 0.00 4.59
N MET A 102 -10.04 -0.12 3.27
CA MET A 102 -10.47 -1.38 2.64
C MET A 102 -9.45 -2.51 2.89
N VAL A 103 -8.17 -2.19 2.73
CA VAL A 103 -7.09 -3.15 2.95
C VAL A 103 -6.88 -3.43 4.43
N GLU A 104 -6.94 -2.40 5.27
CA GLU A 104 -6.85 -2.55 6.72
C GLU A 104 -7.94 -3.48 7.26
N ALA A 105 -9.19 -3.32 6.80
CA ALA A 105 -10.32 -4.18 7.14
C ALA A 105 -10.09 -5.63 6.70
N TRP A 106 -9.55 -5.84 5.49
CA TRP A 106 -9.20 -7.18 5.00
C TRP A 106 -8.15 -7.86 5.86
N VAL A 107 -7.07 -7.16 6.22
CA VAL A 107 -6.01 -7.73 7.06
C VAL A 107 -6.50 -7.94 8.50
N SER A 108 -7.46 -7.12 8.95
CA SER A 108 -8.10 -7.25 10.27
C SER A 108 -9.08 -8.43 10.37
N GLY A 109 -9.35 -9.14 9.27
CA GLY A 109 -10.06 -10.41 9.26
C GLY A 109 -11.48 -10.36 8.71
N LEU A 110 -11.96 -9.22 8.19
CA LEU A 110 -13.29 -9.16 7.56
C LEU A 110 -13.35 -10.05 6.33
N THR A 111 -14.42 -10.83 6.19
CA THR A 111 -14.64 -11.69 5.03
C THR A 111 -14.86 -10.87 3.76
N TRP A 112 -14.62 -11.49 2.60
CA TRP A 112 -14.85 -10.84 1.30
C TRP A 112 -16.28 -10.33 1.18
N ARG A 113 -17.24 -11.13 1.63
CA ARG A 113 -18.66 -10.78 1.64
C ARG A 113 -18.95 -9.56 2.51
N GLU A 114 -18.33 -9.45 3.69
CA GLU A 114 -18.52 -8.30 4.58
C GLU A 114 -17.92 -7.01 3.99
N ILE A 115 -16.75 -7.11 3.34
CA ILE A 115 -16.12 -5.95 2.70
C ILE A 115 -16.90 -5.49 1.48
N MET A 116 -17.40 -6.41 0.67
CA MET A 116 -18.14 -6.10 -0.56
C MET A 116 -19.59 -5.63 -0.31
N MET A 117 -20.14 -5.84 0.88
CA MET A 117 -21.50 -5.42 1.22
C MET A 117 -21.62 -3.88 1.16
N ASP A 118 -22.51 -3.38 0.31
CA ASP A 118 -22.73 -1.95 0.04
C ASP A 118 -21.47 -1.18 -0.38
N CYS A 119 -20.42 -1.90 -0.80
CA CYS A 119 -19.14 -1.31 -1.18
C CYS A 119 -19.28 -0.48 -2.46
N ALA A 120 -18.68 0.70 -2.45
CA ALA A 120 -18.62 1.58 -3.61
C ALA A 120 -17.53 1.17 -4.62
N MET A 121 -16.88 0.02 -4.47
CA MET A 121 -15.84 -0.48 -5.38
C MET A 121 -16.23 -1.86 -5.91
N ASP A 122 -15.97 -2.14 -7.19
CA ASP A 122 -16.27 -3.46 -7.74
C ASP A 122 -15.20 -4.49 -7.33
N GLU A 123 -15.61 -5.76 -7.35
CA GLU A 123 -14.78 -6.92 -6.99
C GLU A 123 -13.41 -6.92 -7.68
N GLY A 124 -13.36 -6.59 -8.97
CA GLY A 124 -12.13 -6.58 -9.75
C GLY A 124 -11.13 -5.50 -9.30
N ASP A 125 -11.61 -4.34 -8.86
CA ASP A 125 -10.75 -3.26 -8.35
C ASP A 125 -10.28 -3.58 -6.93
N LEU A 126 -11.13 -4.13 -6.06
CA LEU A 126 -10.69 -4.60 -4.73
C LEU A 126 -9.66 -5.72 -4.86
N ALA A 127 -9.91 -6.72 -5.71
CA ALA A 127 -8.97 -7.82 -5.93
C ALA A 127 -7.63 -7.33 -6.47
N ARG A 128 -7.64 -6.38 -7.42
CA ARG A 128 -6.42 -5.77 -7.96
C ARG A 128 -5.65 -5.01 -6.89
N LEU A 129 -6.34 -4.20 -6.07
CA LEU A 129 -5.73 -3.46 -4.96
C LEU A 129 -5.07 -4.41 -3.95
N LEU A 130 -5.80 -5.45 -3.50
CA LEU A 130 -5.28 -6.42 -2.55
C LEU A 130 -4.07 -7.19 -3.12
N ARG A 131 -4.13 -7.62 -4.38
CA ARG A 131 -3.00 -8.33 -5.02
C ARG A 131 -1.77 -7.44 -5.13
N ARG A 132 -1.90 -6.20 -5.64
CA ARG A 132 -0.77 -5.27 -5.74
C ARG A 132 -0.18 -4.95 -4.37
N THR A 133 -1.02 -4.88 -3.34
CA THR A 133 -0.55 -4.68 -1.96
C THR A 133 0.26 -5.89 -1.47
N ILE A 134 -0.23 -7.11 -1.70
CA ILE A 134 0.52 -8.35 -1.41
C ILE A 134 1.87 -8.33 -2.15
N ASP A 135 1.86 -8.01 -3.45
CA ASP A 135 3.07 -7.97 -4.28
C ASP A 135 4.11 -6.97 -3.78
N LEU A 136 3.68 -5.83 -3.22
CA LEU A 136 4.59 -4.89 -2.56
C LEU A 136 5.10 -5.45 -1.22
N LEU A 137 4.21 -5.96 -0.36
CA LEU A 137 4.56 -6.52 0.94
C LEU A 137 5.55 -7.68 0.85
N VAL A 138 5.41 -8.59 -0.13
CA VAL A 138 6.33 -9.73 -0.30
C VAL A 138 7.71 -9.35 -0.84
N GLN A 139 7.87 -8.13 -1.34
CA GLN A 139 9.18 -7.58 -1.72
C GLN A 139 9.95 -7.06 -0.51
N ILE A 140 9.28 -6.40 0.46
CA ILE A 140 9.89 -5.72 1.61
C ILE A 140 10.95 -6.57 2.34
N PRO A 141 10.72 -7.86 2.65
CA PRO A 141 11.71 -8.66 3.38
C PRO A 141 12.95 -9.04 2.58
N LYS A 142 12.92 -8.85 1.26
CA LYS A 142 14.03 -9.15 0.34
C LYS A 142 14.88 -7.91 0.08
N LEU A 143 14.41 -6.74 0.50
CA LEU A 143 15.08 -5.47 0.26
C LEU A 143 16.26 -5.30 1.22
N PRO A 144 17.40 -4.81 0.70
CA PRO A 144 18.54 -4.46 1.54
C PRO A 144 18.21 -3.22 2.38
N ASP A 145 18.82 -3.16 3.56
CA ASP A 145 18.75 -2.03 4.49
C ASP A 145 17.31 -1.62 4.92
N ILE A 146 16.42 -2.60 5.05
CA ILE A 146 15.10 -2.43 5.68
C ILE A 146 15.16 -2.96 7.11
N ASP A 147 14.46 -2.28 8.03
CA ASP A 147 14.39 -2.66 9.43
C ASP A 147 13.81 -4.09 9.59
N PRO A 148 14.42 -4.99 10.39
CA PRO A 148 13.93 -6.35 10.58
C PRO A 148 12.49 -6.45 11.10
N LEU A 149 12.04 -5.49 11.92
CA LEU A 149 10.66 -5.47 12.43
C LEU A 149 9.69 -5.17 11.28
N LEU A 150 10.02 -4.21 10.42
CA LEU A 150 9.26 -3.91 9.21
C LEU A 150 9.22 -5.11 8.25
N GLN A 151 10.34 -5.82 8.08
CA GLN A 151 10.37 -7.06 7.30
C GLN A 151 9.45 -8.15 7.89
N SER A 152 9.44 -8.29 9.21
CA SER A 152 8.58 -9.26 9.91
C SER A 152 7.09 -8.91 9.74
N ASN A 153 6.73 -7.64 9.97
CA ASN A 153 5.36 -7.15 9.84
C ASN A 153 4.85 -7.26 8.41
N ALA A 154 5.72 -7.01 7.41
CA ALA A 154 5.37 -7.19 6.01
C ALA A 154 5.06 -8.65 5.66
N LYS A 155 5.86 -9.61 6.15
CA LYS A 155 5.58 -11.06 5.96
C LYS A 155 4.27 -11.47 6.60
N MET A 156 4.02 -11.02 7.84
CA MET A 156 2.78 -11.31 8.55
C MET A 156 1.58 -10.75 7.79
N ALA A 157 1.65 -9.49 7.36
CA ALA A 157 0.59 -8.85 6.60
C ALA A 157 0.30 -9.60 5.28
N SER A 158 1.33 -9.88 4.47
CA SER A 158 1.14 -10.60 3.20
C SER A 158 0.51 -11.98 3.39
N ASN A 159 0.93 -12.72 4.43
CA ASN A 159 0.38 -14.05 4.72
C ASN A 159 -1.09 -14.00 5.16
N ILE A 160 -1.48 -12.99 5.94
CA ILE A 160 -2.89 -12.79 6.36
C ILE A 160 -3.75 -12.39 5.16
N MET A 161 -3.21 -11.55 4.27
CA MET A 161 -3.90 -11.08 3.08
C MET A 161 -4.13 -12.16 2.03
N ASP A 162 -3.24 -13.16 1.96
CA ASP A 162 -3.29 -14.25 0.98
C ASP A 162 -4.31 -15.34 1.39
N ARG A 163 -5.59 -15.00 1.27
CA ARG A 163 -6.72 -15.90 1.57
C ARG A 163 -7.85 -15.76 0.54
N PRO A 164 -8.81 -16.69 0.48
CA PRO A 164 -9.88 -16.66 -0.53
C PRO A 164 -10.71 -15.38 -0.46
N PRO A 165 -11.11 -14.80 -1.62
CA PRO A 165 -10.90 -15.33 -2.97
C PRO A 165 -9.51 -15.01 -3.56
N ILE A 166 -8.72 -14.13 -2.94
CA ILE A 166 -7.47 -13.64 -3.51
C ILE A 166 -6.46 -14.77 -3.72
N SER A 167 -6.29 -15.67 -2.77
CA SER A 167 -5.37 -16.82 -2.91
C SER A 167 -5.73 -17.76 -4.07
N GLU A 168 -7.00 -17.79 -4.49
CA GLU A 168 -7.51 -18.69 -5.53
C GLU A 168 -7.36 -18.09 -6.94
N LEU A 169 -7.20 -16.77 -7.06
CA LEU A 169 -7.01 -16.07 -8.34
C LEU A 169 -5.59 -16.21 -8.93
N GLY A 170 -4.67 -16.84 -8.19
CA GLY A 170 -3.26 -17.01 -8.57
C GLY A 170 -2.92 -18.36 -9.19
N GLY A 171 -3.94 -19.16 -9.57
CA GLY A 171 -3.80 -20.47 -10.22
C GLY A 171 -3.84 -20.42 -11.74
#